data_AF-A0A3C0AE77-F1
#
_entry.id   AF-A0A3C0AE77-F1
#
_cell.length_a   1.000
_cell.length_b   1.000
_cell.length_c   1.000
_cell.angle_alpha   90.00
_cell.angle_beta   90.00
_cell.angle_gamma   90.00
#
_symmetry.space_group_name_H-M   'P 1'
#
loop_
_entity.id
_entity.type
_entity.pdbx_description
1 polymer ?
#
loop_
_entity_poly.entity_id
_entity_poly.type
_entity_poly.pdbx_seq_one_letter_code
_entity_poly.pdbx_strand_id
1 'polypeptide(L)'
;FITALNLLPMCQLDGGHILYTLLGKKANLVSRLLMAAAVGYMFYTGEFGYSLLILLLVFFGINHPPTANDRVPLGTPRLIIGWLTLAFFIIGFTITPVIIY
;
A
#
# COMPACT_ATOMS: atom_id res chain seq x y z
N PHE A 1 -9.41 -1.60 -11.47
CA PHE A 1 -9.71 -1.68 -10.04
C PHE A 1 -8.78 -2.65 -9.28
N ILE A 2 -8.75 -3.95 -9.61
CA ILE A 2 -7.93 -4.96 -8.88
C ILE A 2 -6.41 -4.67 -8.95
N THR A 3 -5.90 -4.22 -10.10
CA THR A 3 -4.46 -3.95 -10.30
C THR A 3 -3.92 -2.82 -9.41
N ALA A 4 -4.68 -1.73 -9.27
CA ALA A 4 -4.27 -0.60 -8.45
C ALA A 4 -4.38 -0.90 -6.94
N LEU A 5 -5.36 -1.72 -6.55
CA LEU A 5 -5.48 -2.21 -5.18
C LEU A 5 -4.23 -3.00 -4.78
N ASN A 6 -3.75 -3.91 -5.64
CA ASN A 6 -2.58 -4.74 -5.36
C ASN A 6 -1.26 -3.92 -5.31
N LEU A 7 -1.22 -2.75 -5.94
CA LEU A 7 -0.09 -1.83 -5.88
C LEU A 7 -0.12 -0.87 -4.69
N LEU A 8 -1.12 -0.97 -3.80
CA LEU A 8 -1.16 -0.18 -2.59
C LEU A 8 0.14 -0.39 -1.77
N PRO A 9 0.82 0.68 -1.33
CA PRO A 9 2.02 0.61 -0.48
C PRO A 9 1.68 0.19 0.97
N MET A 10 0.86 -0.85 1.11
CA MET A 10 0.24 -1.31 2.35
C MET A 10 0.24 -2.84 2.36
N CYS A 11 0.50 -3.44 3.53
CA CYS A 11 0.15 -4.84 3.80
C CYS A 11 0.94 -5.87 2.94
N GLN A 12 0.49 -7.13 2.92
CA GLN A 12 1.02 -8.23 2.09
C GLN A 12 0.81 -8.05 0.56
N LEU A 13 0.22 -6.93 0.14
CA LEU A 13 0.01 -6.64 -1.28
C LEU A 13 1.35 -6.41 -1.99
N ASP A 14 1.39 -6.62 -3.30
CA ASP A 14 2.63 -6.51 -4.07
C ASP A 14 3.28 -5.12 -3.95
N GLY A 15 2.48 -4.06 -3.79
CA GLY A 15 2.97 -2.70 -3.50
C GLY A 15 3.68 -2.56 -2.15
N GLY A 16 3.22 -3.28 -1.12
CA GLY A 16 3.89 -3.37 0.18
C GLY A 16 5.23 -4.10 0.11
N HIS A 17 5.29 -5.17 -0.68
CA HIS A 17 6.55 -5.89 -0.96
C HIS A 17 7.56 -4.99 -1.69
N ILE A 18 7.13 -4.30 -2.77
CA ILE A 18 7.98 -3.36 -3.51
C ILE A 18 8.48 -2.26 -2.58
N LEU A 19 7.61 -1.65 -1.78
CA LEU A 19 8.00 -0.60 -0.84
C LEU A 19 8.99 -1.12 0.22
N TYR A 20 8.79 -2.33 0.74
CA TYR A 20 9.71 -2.95 1.69
C TYR A 20 11.07 -3.23 1.05
N THR A 21 11.13 -3.67 -0.21
CA THR A 21 12.44 -3.83 -0.90
C THR A 21 13.17 -2.51 -1.12
N LEU A 22 12.45 -1.39 -1.27
CA LEU A 22 13.04 -0.06 -1.48
C LEU A 22 13.45 0.63 -0.18
N LEU A 23 12.65 0.53 0.88
CA LEU A 23 12.79 1.29 2.13
C LEU A 23 13.13 0.42 3.35
N GLY A 24 13.13 -0.91 3.21
CA GLY A 24 13.32 -1.86 4.30
C GLY A 24 12.29 -1.68 5.40
N LYS A 25 12.75 -1.72 6.66
CA LYS A 25 11.90 -1.56 7.86
C LYS A 25 11.10 -0.25 7.89
N LYS A 26 11.53 0.79 7.18
CA LYS A 26 10.79 2.07 7.09
C LYS A 26 9.48 1.93 6.32
N ALA A 27 9.35 0.93 5.43
CA ALA A 27 8.11 0.66 4.71
C ALA A 27 6.94 0.35 5.67
N ASN A 28 7.21 -0.36 6.78
CA ASN A 28 6.19 -0.63 7.79
C ASN A 28 5.66 0.66 8.46
N LEU A 29 6.51 1.67 8.64
CA LEU A 29 6.06 2.97 9.13
C LEU A 29 5.18 3.66 8.09
N VAL A 30 5.57 3.64 6.81
CA VAL A 30 4.79 4.22 5.72
C VAL A 30 3.40 3.56 5.62
N SER A 31 3.33 2.23 5.63
CA SER A 31 2.05 1.51 5.60
C SER A 31 1.17 1.83 6.81
N ARG A 32 1.74 1.97 8.01
CA ARG A 32 0.99 2.39 9.21
C ARG A 32 0.45 3.81 9.09
N LEU A 33 1.25 4.74 8.59
CA LEU A 33 0.84 6.14 8.39
C LEU A 33 -0.25 6.26 7.32
N LEU A 34 -0.13 5.52 6.22
CA LEU A 34 -1.16 5.48 5.18
C LEU A 34 -2.48 4.89 5.70
N MET A 35 -2.42 3.83 6.51
CA MET A 35 -3.60 3.28 7.17
C MET A 35 -4.24 4.31 8.12
N ALA A 36 -3.44 4.96 8.96
CA ALA A 36 -3.93 6.00 9.86
C ALA A 36 -4.56 7.18 9.10
N ALA A 37 -3.95 7.59 7.98
CA ALA A 37 -4.47 8.63 7.11
C ALA A 37 -5.79 8.22 6.44
N ALA A 38 -5.91 6.97 5.97
CA ALA A 38 -7.13 6.46 5.36
C ALA A 38 -8.29 6.42 6.37
N VAL A 39 -8.01 5.94 7.60
CA VAL A 39 -8.99 5.93 8.70
C VAL A 39 -9.37 7.36 9.10
N GLY A 40 -8.39 8.25 9.27
CA GLY A 40 -8.63 9.66 9.60
C GLY A 40 -9.45 10.38 8.53
N TYR A 41 -9.17 10.12 7.25
CA TYR A 41 -9.95 10.65 6.13
C TYR A 41 -11.40 10.15 6.17
N MET A 42 -11.62 8.84 6.39
CA MET A 42 -12.96 8.27 6.51
C MET A 42 -13.77 8.93 7.63
N PHE A 43 -13.17 9.15 8.80
CA PHE A 43 -13.84 9.85 9.91
C PHE A 43 -14.07 11.33 9.64
N TYR A 44 -13.16 12.00 8.94
CA TYR A 44 -13.27 13.41 8.60
C TYR A 44 -14.38 13.69 7.57
N THR A 45 -14.53 12.82 6.56
CA THR A 45 -15.55 12.98 5.51
C THR A 45 -16.88 12.31 5.84
N GLY A 46 -16.91 11.33 6.75
CA GLY A 46 -18.09 10.52 7.03
C GLY A 46 -18.40 9.48 5.94
N GLU A 47 -17.48 9.27 5.00
CA GLU A 47 -17.65 8.36 3.85
C GLU A 47 -17.39 6.90 4.25
N PHE A 48 -18.42 6.22 4.75
CA PHE A 48 -18.32 4.81 5.13
C PHE A 48 -18.10 3.84 3.95
N GLY A 49 -18.10 4.31 2.70
CA GLY A 49 -17.77 3.51 1.52
C GLY A 49 -16.36 2.89 1.56
N TYR A 50 -15.42 3.51 2.30
CA TYR A 50 -14.07 2.98 2.50
C TYR A 50 -13.97 1.93 3.62
N SER A 51 -15.02 1.73 4.41
CA SER A 51 -15.00 0.83 5.57
C SER A 51 -14.66 -0.61 5.20
N LEU A 52 -15.22 -1.12 4.10
CA LEU A 52 -14.93 -2.47 3.59
C LEU A 52 -13.47 -2.61 3.18
N LEU A 53 -12.92 -1.61 2.48
CA LEU A 53 -11.52 -1.57 2.08
C LEU A 53 -10.59 -1.56 3.30
N ILE A 54 -10.87 -0.69 4.27
CA ILE A 54 -10.08 -0.57 5.50
C ILE A 54 -10.14 -1.87 6.30
N LEU A 55 -11.32 -2.48 6.46
CA LEU A 55 -11.49 -3.75 7.15
C LEU A 55 -10.65 -4.86 6.50
N LEU A 56 -10.69 -4.95 5.17
CA LEU A 56 -9.92 -5.93 4.41
C LEU A 56 -8.41 -5.72 4.57
N LEU A 57 -7.95 -4.46 4.50
CA LEU A 57 -6.53 -4.12 4.68
C LEU A 57 -6.03 -4.44 6.11
N VAL A 58 -6.87 -4.24 7.13
CA VAL A 58 -6.57 -4.62 8.52
C VAL A 58 -6.51 -6.14 8.67
N PHE A 59 -7.44 -6.87 8.04
CA PHE A 59 -7.48 -8.34 8.08
C PHE A 59 -6.21 -8.99 7.50
N PHE A 60 -5.69 -8.45 6.39
CA PHE A 60 -4.45 -8.95 5.78
C PHE A 60 -3.17 -8.61 6.56
N GLY A 61 -3.24 -7.70 7.53
CA GLY A 61 -2.14 -7.38 8.45
C GLY A 61 -1.26 -6.20 8.04
N ILE A 62 -1.10 -5.23 8.93
CA ILE A 62 -0.52 -3.91 8.59
C ILE A 62 0.99 -3.94 8.29
N ASN A 63 1.72 -4.95 8.78
CA ASN A 63 3.18 -5.01 8.67
C ASN A 63 3.61 -6.08 7.67
N HIS A 64 4.54 -5.72 6.78
CA HIS A 64 5.16 -6.68 5.88
C HIS A 64 6.25 -7.48 6.63
N PRO A 65 6.29 -8.82 6.49
CA PRO A 65 7.34 -9.64 7.08
C PRO A 65 8.72 -9.30 6.47
N PRO A 66 9.81 -9.43 7.24
CA PRO A 66 11.15 -9.18 6.73
C PRO A 66 11.49 -10.13 5.59
N THR A 67 12.26 -9.65 4.60
CA THR A 67 12.70 -10.53 3.51
C THR A 67 13.78 -11.48 4.00
N ALA A 68 13.94 -12.62 3.33
CA ALA A 68 14.90 -13.66 3.71
C ALA A 68 16.36 -13.15 3.79
N ASN A 69 16.69 -12.04 3.13
CA ASN A 69 18.01 -11.43 3.21
C ASN A 69 18.00 -9.91 2.93
N ASP A 70 17.65 -9.12 3.95
CA ASP A 70 17.60 -7.64 3.91
C ASP A 70 18.98 -6.95 3.71
N ARG A 71 20.07 -7.72 3.57
CA ARG A 71 21.45 -7.19 3.41
C ARG A 71 21.91 -7.09 1.95
N VAL A 72 21.15 -7.64 1.00
CA VAL A 72 21.52 -7.60 -0.41
C VAL A 72 20.99 -6.29 -1.03
N PRO A 73 21.86 -5.38 -1.49
CA PRO A 73 21.39 -4.15 -2.13
C PRO A 73 20.65 -4.50 -3.42
N LEU A 74 19.48 -3.91 -3.64
CA LEU A 74 18.80 -3.99 -4.94
C LEU A 74 19.70 -3.33 -5.99
N GLY A 75 19.97 -4.04 -7.09
CA GLY A 75 20.64 -3.45 -8.24
C GLY A 75 19.85 -2.25 -8.77
N THR A 76 20.56 -1.21 -9.23
CA THR A 76 20.01 0.05 -9.77
C THR A 76 18.81 -0.11 -10.72
N PRO A 77 18.75 -1.07 -11.67
CA PRO A 77 17.58 -1.24 -12.54
C PRO A 77 16.30 -1.63 -11.77
N ARG A 78 16.43 -2.43 -10.70
CA ARG A 78 15.28 -2.87 -9.88
C ARG A 78 14.72 -1.72 -9.04
N LEU A 79 15.58 -0.81 -8.59
CA LEU A 79 15.17 0.38 -7.85
C LEU A 79 14.30 1.30 -8.72
N ILE A 80 14.71 1.54 -9.97
CA ILE A 80 13.96 2.36 -10.93
C ILE A 80 12.60 1.72 -11.25
N ILE A 81 12.58 0.42 -11.54
CA ILE A 81 11.33 -0.31 -11.83
C ILE A 81 10.39 -0.30 -10.62
N GLY A 82 10.91 -0.47 -9.40
CA GLY A 82 10.11 -0.42 -8.18
C GLY A 82 9.42 0.92 -7.99
N TRP A 83 10.14 2.03 -8.17
CA TRP A 83 9.55 3.37 -8.09
C TRP A 83 8.56 3.65 -9.23
N LEU A 84 8.84 3.22 -10.46
CA LEU A 84 7.89 3.35 -11.58
C LEU A 84 6.60 2.57 -11.32
N THR A 85 6.72 1.37 -10.74
CA THR A 85 5.56 0.53 -10.41
C THR A 85 4.72 1.16 -9.29
N LEU A 86 5.37 1.74 -8.28
CA LEU A 86 4.68 2.53 -7.25
C LEU A 86 4.06 3.82 -7.82
N ALA A 87 4.69 4.47 -8.80
CA ALA A 87 4.12 5.65 -9.44
C ALA A 87 2.85 5.32 -10.26
N PHE A 88 2.80 4.12 -10.86
CA PHE A 88 1.62 3.65 -11.60
C PHE A 88 0.36 3.53 -10.74
N PHE A 89 0.52 3.34 -9.42
CA PHE A 89 -0.58 3.40 -8.47
C PHE A 89 -1.38 4.71 -8.58
N ILE A 90 -0.72 5.85 -8.74
CA ILE A 90 -1.37 7.18 -8.83
C ILE A 90 -2.33 7.24 -10.03
N ILE A 91 -1.97 6.56 -11.13
CA ILE A 91 -2.76 6.52 -12.36
C ILE A 91 -3.92 5.53 -12.20
N GLY A 92 -3.69 4.41 -11.53
CA GLY A 92 -4.67 3.33 -11.40
C GLY A 92 -5.66 3.51 -10.24
N PHE A 93 -5.36 4.36 -9.26
CA PHE A 93 -6.17 4.48 -8.05
C PHE A 93 -7.48 5.21 -8.34
N THR A 94 -8.59 4.47 -8.24
CA THR A 94 -9.94 5.02 -8.39
C THR A 94 -10.38 5.58 -7.04
N ILE A 95 -10.66 6.89 -7.00
CA ILE A 95 -11.04 7.60 -5.76
C ILE A 95 -12.36 7.06 -5.19
N THR A 96 -13.26 6.51 -6.01
CA THR A 96 -14.52 5.92 -5.58
C THR A 96 -14.49 4.39 -5.74
N PRO A 97 -14.06 3.64 -4.71
CA PRO A 97 -13.88 2.20 -4.85
C PRO A 97 -15.20 1.42 -4.94
N VAL A 98 -16.24 1.92 -4.28
CA VAL A 98 -17.58 1.32 -4.27
C VAL A 98 -18.59 2.44 -4.39
N ILE A 99 -19.49 2.33 -5.36
CA ILE A 99 -20.67 3.20 -5.47
C ILE A 99 -21.83 2.41 -4.88
N ILE A 100 -22.30 2.83 -3.71
CA ILE A 100 -23.53 2.29 -3.12
C ILE A 100 -24.67 3.19 -3.62
N TYR A 101 -25.51 2.65 -4.50
CA TYR A 101 -26.77 3.28 -4.92
C TYR A 101 -27.86 3.06 -3.87
#